data_AF-A0A353V2C7-F1
#
_entry.id   AF-A0A353V2C7-F1
#
_cell.length_a   1.000
_cell.length_b   1.000
_cell.length_c   1.000
_cell.angle_alpha   90.00
_cell.angle_beta   90.00
_cell.angle_gamma   90.00
#
_symmetry.space_group_name_H-M   'P 1'
#
loop_
_entity.id
_entity.type
_entity.pdbx_description
1 polymer ?
#
loop_
_entity_poly.entity_id
_entity_poly.type
_entity_poly.pdbx_seq_one_letter_code
_entity_poly.pdbx_strand_id
1 'polypeptide(L)' 'FGVGTRMTVSADVPYFDIAYKIVRYEGRNVLKLSEGKTTWTGAKQVWRVRGRDGRFERDVLALADEPPPAGAAEP' A
#
# COMPACT_ATOMS: atom_id res chain seq x y z
N PHE A 1 15.19 -4.93 -28.25
CA PHE A 1 14.44 -6.07 -27.69
C PHE A 1 12.95 -5.84 -27.94
N GLY A 2 12.24 -6.82 -28.50
CA GLY A 2 10.78 -6.77 -28.63
C GLY A 2 10.17 -7.69 -27.59
N VAL A 3 9.44 -7.11 -26.62
CA VAL A 3 8.80 -7.88 -25.55
C VAL A 3 7.32 -8.04 -25.89
N GLY A 4 6.85 -9.28 -25.99
CA GLY A 4 5.49 -9.64 -26.41
C GLY A 4 4.58 -10.06 -25.25
N THR A 5 3.46 -10.70 -25.59
CA THR A 5 2.33 -11.08 -24.71
C THR A 5 2.72 -11.66 -23.35
N ARG A 6 3.84 -12.39 -23.26
CA ARG A 6 4.32 -12.98 -22.00
C ARG A 6 4.56 -11.95 -20.89
N MET A 7 5.06 -10.76 -21.24
CA MET A 7 5.23 -9.66 -20.27
C MET A 7 3.88 -9.04 -19.92
N THR A 8 2.97 -8.88 -20.89
CA THR A 8 1.65 -8.28 -20.66
C THR A 8 0.82 -9.06 -19.66
N VAL A 9 0.93 -10.40 -19.66
CA VAL A 9 0.09 -11.26 -18.80
C VAL A 9 0.83 -11.85 -17.61
N SER A 10 2.12 -11.51 -17.41
CA SER A 10 2.97 -12.13 -16.39
C SER A 10 2.88 -13.66 -16.42
N ALA A 11 3.11 -14.25 -17.60
CA ALA A 11 2.79 -15.65 -17.90
C ALA A 11 3.54 -16.68 -17.03
N ASP A 12 4.57 -16.26 -16.31
CA ASP A 12 5.48 -17.04 -15.49
C ASP A 12 5.14 -17.03 -13.99
N VAL A 13 4.17 -16.22 -13.54
CA VAL A 13 3.73 -16.13 -12.14
C VAL A 13 2.20 -16.13 -12.01
N PRO A 14 1.63 -16.70 -10.93
CA PRO A 14 0.19 -16.56 -10.67
C PRO A 14 -0.19 -15.09 -10.52
N TYR A 15 -1.43 -14.76 -10.90
CA TYR A 15 -1.98 -13.40 -10.92
C TYR A 15 -1.70 -12.64 -9.62
N PHE A 16 -1.49 -11.33 -9.74
CA PHE A 16 -1.28 -10.47 -8.58
C PHE A 16 -2.61 -10.26 -7.84
N ASP A 17 -2.66 -10.65 -6.56
CA ASP A 17 -3.85 -10.51 -5.72
C ASP A 17 -4.03 -9.05 -5.28
N ILE A 18 -4.64 -8.23 -6.15
CA ILE A 18 -4.97 -6.83 -5.87
C ILE A 18 -6.43 -6.70 -5.48
N ALA A 19 -6.67 -5.92 -4.43
CA ALA A 19 -8.00 -5.56 -3.99
C ALA A 19 -8.19 -4.03 -3.99
N TYR A 20 -9.26 -3.56 -4.64
CA TYR A 20 -9.75 -2.19 -4.46
C TYR A 20 -10.89 -2.18 -3.44
N LYS A 21 -10.78 -1.35 -2.39
CA LYS A 21 -11.75 -1.28 -1.28
C LYS A 21 -12.00 0.16 -0.88
N ILE A 22 -13.26 0.49 -0.64
CA ILE A 22 -13.63 1.72 0.05
C ILE A 22 -13.23 1.61 1.53
N VAL A 23 -12.56 2.63 2.06
CA VAL A 23 -12.06 2.69 3.45
C VAL A 23 -12.64 3.86 4.25
N ARG A 24 -13.25 4.85 3.56
CA ARG A 24 -13.98 5.97 4.14
C ARG A 24 -15.12 6.41 3.20
N TYR A 25 -16.29 6.68 3.75
CA TYR A 25 -17.48 7.16 3.03
C TYR A 25 -18.19 8.22 3.88
N GLU A 26 -18.51 9.38 3.29
CA GLU A 26 -19.18 10.50 3.97
C GLU A 26 -18.59 10.82 5.36
N GLY A 27 -17.26 10.91 5.42
CA GLY A 27 -16.53 11.22 6.64
C GLY A 27 -16.37 10.04 7.62
N ARG A 28 -17.04 8.91 7.42
CA ARG A 28 -17.00 7.71 8.29
C ARG A 28 -16.07 6.64 7.75
N ASN A 29 -15.23 6.07 8.61
CA ASN A 29 -14.40 4.92 8.25
C ASN A 29 -15.28 3.68 8.05
N VAL A 30 -15.02 2.91 7.00
CA VAL A 30 -15.81 1.70 6.65
C VAL A 30 -14.90 0.48 6.54
N LEU A 31 -15.39 -0.67 7.01
CA LEU A 31 -14.66 -1.94 7.07
C LEU A 31 -15.39 -3.04 6.32
N LYS A 32 -14.65 -3.90 5.60
CA LYS A 32 -15.18 -5.18 5.13
C LYS A 32 -15.11 -6.22 6.25
N LEU A 33 -16.27 -6.71 6.67
CA LEU A 33 -16.41 -7.65 7.80
C LEU A 33 -16.31 -9.14 7.43
N SER A 34 -16.09 -9.48 6.15
CA SER A 34 -15.95 -10.89 5.77
C SER A 34 -14.63 -11.45 6.27
N GLU A 35 -14.68 -12.66 6.83
CA GLU A 35 -13.52 -13.44 7.25
C GLU A 35 -12.51 -13.59 6.10
N GLY A 36 -11.22 -13.46 6.43
CA GLY A 36 -10.12 -13.48 5.45
C GLY A 36 -10.04 -12.25 4.52
N LYS A 37 -10.91 -11.25 4.69
CA LYS A 37 -10.95 -10.02 3.86
C LYS A 37 -10.97 -8.74 4.69
N THR A 38 -10.60 -8.84 5.96
CA THR A 38 -10.46 -7.69 6.86
C THR A 38 -9.29 -6.83 6.38
N THR A 39 -9.54 -5.54 6.23
CA THR A 39 -8.54 -4.56 5.76
C THR A 39 -8.45 -3.43 6.77
N TRP A 40 -7.32 -2.73 6.84
CA TRP A 40 -7.22 -1.53 7.67
C TRP A 40 -8.08 -0.40 7.09
N THR A 41 -8.92 0.23 7.92
CA THR A 41 -9.85 1.29 7.49
C THR A 41 -9.22 2.67 7.53
N GLY A 42 -9.99 3.69 7.13
CA GLY A 42 -9.56 5.07 7.12
C GLY A 42 -8.67 5.43 5.93
N ALA A 43 -8.64 6.73 5.62
CA ALA A 43 -7.67 7.29 4.70
C ALA A 43 -6.28 7.17 5.34
N LYS A 44 -5.32 6.64 4.59
CA LYS A 44 -3.97 6.31 5.08
C LYS A 44 -2.91 6.82 4.13
N GLN A 45 -1.72 7.01 4.66
CA GLN A 45 -0.50 7.34 3.91
C GLN A 45 0.55 6.25 4.16
N VAL A 46 1.30 5.92 3.12
CA VAL A 46 2.52 5.13 3.24
C VAL A 46 3.70 6.09 3.32
N TRP A 47 4.58 5.89 4.29
CA TRP A 47 5.82 6.62 4.44
C TRP A 47 6.97 5.64 4.30
N ARG A 48 7.95 5.99 3.48
CA ARG A 48 9.15 5.18 3.32
C ARG A 48 10.30 5.78 4.10
N VAL A 49 10.91 4.97 4.95
CA VAL A 49 11.99 5.40 5.85
C VAL A 49 13.34 5.00 5.25
N ARG A 50 14.26 5.98 5.14
CA ARG A 50 15.65 5.72 4.75
C ARG A 50 16.51 5.40 5.96
N GLY A 51 17.38 4.40 5.78
CA GLY A 51 18.48 4.09 6.68
C GLY A 51 19.63 5.08 6.54
N ARG A 52 20.64 4.95 7.41
CA ARG A 52 21.82 5.83 7.43
C ARG A 52 22.67 5.76 6.15
N ASP A 53 22.54 4.68 5.38
CA ASP A 53 23.21 4.47 4.10
C ASP A 53 22.43 5.06 2.91
N GLY A 54 21.31 5.74 3.18
CA GLY A 54 20.43 6.34 2.17
C GLY A 54 19.51 5.34 1.46
N ARG A 55 19.57 4.04 1.79
CA ARG A 55 18.65 3.03 1.24
C ARG A 55 17.35 3.00 2.02
N PHE A 56 16.32 2.44 1.39
CA PHE A 56 15.05 2.20 2.05
C PHE A 56 15.15 1.04 3.04
N GLU A 57 14.77 1.30 4.29
CA GLU A 57 14.85 0.33 5.37
C GLU A 57 13.49 -0.31 5.63
N ARG A 58 12.42 0.49 5.62
CA ARG A 58 11.04 0.03 5.87
C ARG A 58 10.01 1.00 5.32
N ASP A 59 8.78 0.50 5.19
CA ASP A 59 7.58 1.28 4.96
C ASP A 59 6.76 1.36 6.26
N VAL A 60 6.09 2.49 6.49
CA VAL A 60 5.22 2.76 7.63
C VAL A 60 3.87 3.21 7.10
N LEU A 61 2.80 2.56 7.52
CA LEU A 61 1.45 2.99 7.21
C LEU A 61 0.89 3.83 8.36
N ALA A 62 0.45 5.04 8.06
CA ALA A 62 -0.10 6.00 9.02
C ALA A 62 -1.49 6.46 8.56
N LEU A 63 -2.27 7.12 9.43
CA LEU A 63 -3.46 7.85 8.96
C LEU A 63 -3.04 9.00 8.04
N ALA A 64 -3.88 9.36 7.07
CA ALA A 64 -3.56 10.40 6.10
C ALA A 64 -3.39 11.80 6.74
N ASP A 65 -4.00 12.01 7.91
CA ASP A 65 -3.95 13.23 8.71
C ASP A 65 -2.99 13.14 9.91
N GLU A 66 -2.29 12.01 10.07
CA GLU A 66 -1.25 11.86 11.08
C GLU A 66 0.04 12.57 10.62
N PRO A 67 0.80 13.20 11.53
CA PRO A 67 2.10 13.73 11.18
C PRO A 67 3.04 12.62 10.65
N PRO A 68 4.05 12.97 9.83
CA PRO A 68 5.04 12.01 9.36
C PRO A 68 5.75 11.30 10.53
N PRO A 69 6.09 10.01 10.38
CA PRO A 69 6.85 9.30 11.39
C PRO A 69 8.25 9.92 11.54
N ALA A 70 8.84 9.80 12.75
CA ALA A 70 10.16 10.33 13.03
C ALA A 70 11.25 9.70 12.14
N GLY A 71 12.18 10.52 11.66
CA GLY A 71 13.30 10.11 10.81
C GLY A 71 13.25 10.71 9.40
N ALA A 72 14.14 10.25 8.52
CA ALA A 72 14.14 10.63 7.10
C ALA A 72 13.05 9.83 6.36
N ALA A 73 11.79 10.18 6.62
CA ALA A 73 10.62 9.60 6.00
C ALA A 73 10.15 10.43 4.80
N GLU A 74 9.94 9.77 3.66
CA GLU A 74 9.37 10.37 2.46
C GLU A 74 8.00 9.74 2.14
N PRO A 75 7.04 10.51 1.60
CA PRO A 75 5.72 10.02 1.22
C PRO A 75 5.74 9.14 -0.04
#